data_AF-A0A2N2T8V3-F1
#
_entry.id   AF-A0A2N2T8V3-F1
#
_cell.length_a   1.000
_cell.length_b   1.000
_cell.length_c   1.000
_cell.angle_alpha   90.00
_cell.angle_beta   90.00
_cell.angle_gamma   90.00
#
_symmetry.space_group_name_H-M   'P 1'
#
loop_
_entity.id
_entity.type
_entity.pdbx_description
1 polymer ?
#
loop_
_entity_poly.entity_id
_entity_poly.type
_entity_poly.pdbx_seq_one_letter_code
_entity_poly.pdbx_strand_id
1 'polypeptide(L)'
;PQQETINNLRTILSEARANNIQPLLLAIPAFSPFGAAVGSLSDHELYQQLAKETNTPLVEDIFSDVLAKNALKSDPIHPNAEGYRLVEEGLRKALSKKGFLN
;
A
#
# COMPACT_ATOMS: atom_id res chain seq x y z
N PRO A 1 -11.90 -13.91 2.39
CA PRO A 1 -10.73 -14.78 2.07
C PRO A 1 -9.78 -14.12 1.06
N GLN A 2 -8.50 -14.51 0.95
CA GLN A 2 -7.53 -13.82 0.07
C GLN A 2 -7.95 -13.75 -1.40
N GLN A 3 -8.47 -14.84 -1.98
CA GLN A 3 -8.93 -14.85 -3.37
C GLN A 3 -10.08 -13.87 -3.62
N GLU A 4 -10.99 -13.75 -2.65
CA GLU A 4 -12.09 -12.79 -2.70
C GLU A 4 -11.57 -11.34 -2.66
N THR A 5 -10.58 -11.05 -1.80
CA THR A 5 -9.91 -9.74 -1.78
C THR A 5 -9.29 -9.41 -3.13
N ILE A 6 -8.59 -10.37 -3.77
CA ILE A 6 -7.99 -10.18 -5.09
C ILE A 6 -9.07 -9.89 -6.15
N ASN A 7 -10.16 -10.64 -6.14
CA ASN A 7 -11.27 -10.46 -7.09
C ASN A 7 -11.97 -9.10 -6.89
N ASN A 8 -12.17 -8.69 -5.63
CA ASN A 8 -12.75 -7.38 -5.30
C ASN A 8 -11.84 -6.24 -5.76
N LEU A 9 -10.54 -6.33 -5.50
CA LEU A 9 -9.56 -5.33 -5.98
C LEU A 9 -9.55 -5.25 -7.51
N ARG A 10 -9.55 -6.38 -8.21
CA ARG A 10 -9.63 -6.41 -9.68
C ARG A 10 -10.89 -5.71 -10.20
N THR A 11 -12.02 -5.95 -9.54
CA THR A 11 -13.31 -5.32 -9.86
C THR A 11 -13.25 -3.80 -9.69
N ILE A 12 -12.78 -3.33 -8.53
CA ILE A 12 -12.60 -1.89 -8.24
C ILE A 12 -11.71 -1.21 -9.29
N LEU A 13 -10.57 -1.83 -9.63
CA LEU A 13 -9.65 -1.29 -10.64
C LEU A 13 -10.29 -1.23 -12.03
N SER A 14 -11.09 -2.24 -12.39
CA SER A 14 -11.82 -2.28 -13.65
C SER A 14 -12.90 -1.19 -13.72
N GLU A 15 -13.69 -1.05 -12.65
CA GLU A 15 -14.74 -0.04 -12.55
C GLU A 15 -14.19 1.39 -12.58
N ALA A 16 -13.09 1.65 -11.87
CA ALA A 16 -12.42 2.96 -11.92
C ALA A 16 -12.02 3.33 -13.35
N ARG A 17 -11.37 2.40 -14.07
CA ARG A 17 -10.97 2.62 -15.48
C ARG A 17 -12.17 2.82 -16.41
N ALA A 18 -13.24 2.04 -16.24
CA ALA A 18 -14.46 2.18 -17.02
C ALA A 18 -15.13 3.57 -16.83
N ASN A 19 -14.89 4.21 -15.69
CA ASN A 19 -15.35 5.56 -15.37
C ASN A 19 -14.31 6.65 -15.67
N ASN A 20 -13.27 6.36 -16.46
CA ASN A 20 -12.18 7.29 -16.79
C ASN A 20 -11.41 7.83 -15.58
N ILE A 21 -11.38 7.07 -14.48
CA ILE A 21 -10.57 7.38 -13.29
C ILE A 21 -9.26 6.60 -13.43
N GLN A 22 -8.13 7.27 -13.17
CA GLN A 22 -6.81 6.63 -13.15
C GLN A 22 -6.53 6.05 -11.76
N PRO A 23 -6.58 4.72 -11.56
CA PRO A 23 -6.22 4.13 -10.28
C PRO A 23 -4.71 4.03 -10.08
N LEU A 24 -4.31 3.98 -8.82
CA LEU A 24 -2.98 3.62 -8.35
C LEU A 24 -3.16 2.72 -7.12
N LEU A 25 -2.35 1.67 -7.03
CA LEU A 25 -2.29 0.80 -5.86
C LEU A 25 -1.24 1.31 -4.88
N LEU A 26 -1.56 1.30 -3.59
CA LEU A 26 -0.64 1.53 -2.49
C LEU A 26 -0.60 0.25 -1.66
N ALA A 27 0.57 -0.38 -1.61
CA ALA A 27 0.74 -1.63 -0.90
C ALA A 27 0.77 -1.45 0.61
N ILE A 28 0.36 -2.51 1.31
CA ILE A 28 0.46 -2.64 2.78
C ILE A 28 1.18 -3.96 3.10
N PRO A 29 1.80 -4.08 4.29
CA PRO A 29 2.53 -5.28 4.66
C PRO A 29 1.64 -6.52 4.72
N ALA A 30 2.22 -7.68 4.40
CA ALA A 30 1.59 -8.95 4.74
C ALA A 30 1.45 -9.09 6.26
N PHE A 31 0.37 -9.71 6.72
CA PHE A 31 0.18 -9.95 8.14
C PHE A 31 1.28 -10.90 8.67
N SER A 32 2.18 -10.36 9.50
CA SER A 32 3.30 -11.11 10.09
C SER A 32 3.53 -10.64 11.54
N PRO A 33 3.01 -11.35 12.55
CA PRO A 33 3.24 -11.02 13.95
C PRO A 33 4.72 -11.04 14.33
N PHE A 34 5.48 -12.02 13.81
CA PHE A 34 6.92 -12.10 14.02
C PHE A 34 7.63 -10.92 13.35
N GLY A 35 7.31 -10.62 12.09
CA GLY A 35 7.87 -9.47 11.36
C GLY A 35 7.59 -8.15 12.08
N ALA A 36 6.39 -7.97 12.62
CA ALA A 36 6.03 -6.80 13.41
C ALA A 36 6.82 -6.71 14.74
N ALA A 37 7.14 -7.84 15.38
CA ALA A 37 7.90 -7.88 16.61
C ALA A 37 9.39 -7.54 16.40
N VAL A 38 9.98 -7.98 15.29
CA VAL A 38 11.41 -7.75 14.97
C VAL A 38 11.65 -6.52 14.08
N GLY A 39 10.59 -5.81 13.71
CA GLY A 39 10.66 -4.61 12.86
C GLY A 39 11.06 -4.89 11.42
N SER A 40 10.66 -6.05 10.89
CA SER A 40 10.92 -6.47 9.51
C SER A 40 9.59 -6.84 8.86
N LEU A 41 8.98 -5.86 8.18
CA LEU A 41 7.77 -6.06 7.38
C LEU A 41 8.09 -5.85 5.91
N SER A 42 7.35 -6.54 5.05
CA SER A 42 7.41 -6.38 3.60
C SER A 42 6.00 -6.38 3.04
N ASP A 43 5.83 -5.67 1.93
CA ASP A 43 4.54 -5.57 1.27
C ASP A 43 3.98 -6.94 0.90
N HIS A 44 2.66 -7.07 0.97
CA HIS A 44 2.01 -8.29 0.55
C HIS A 44 2.16 -8.47 -0.97
N GLU A 45 2.67 -9.63 -1.40
CA GLU A 45 2.92 -9.97 -2.81
C GLU A 45 1.72 -9.78 -3.75
N LEU A 46 0.49 -9.82 -3.22
CA LEU A 46 -0.73 -9.66 -4.01
C LEU A 46 -0.75 -8.32 -4.74
N TYR A 47 -0.19 -7.26 -4.14
CA TYR A 47 -0.21 -5.92 -4.73
C TYR A 47 0.66 -5.86 -5.98
N GLN A 48 1.85 -6.45 -5.92
CA GLN A 48 2.73 -6.53 -7.08
C GLN A 48 2.15 -7.42 -8.18
N GLN A 49 1.54 -8.55 -7.82
CA GLN A 49 0.87 -9.43 -8.78
C GLN A 49 -0.30 -8.73 -9.48
N LEU A 50 -1.19 -8.08 -8.72
CA LEU A 50 -2.32 -7.32 -9.26
C LEU A 50 -1.89 -6.12 -10.11
N ALA A 51 -0.87 -5.38 -9.68
CA ALA A 51 -0.32 -4.25 -10.43
C ALA A 51 0.17 -4.68 -11.81
N LYS A 52 0.94 -5.78 -11.86
CA LYS A 52 1.41 -6.39 -13.12
C LYS A 52 0.25 -6.89 -13.98
N GLU A 53 -0.68 -7.66 -13.41
CA GLU A 53 -1.82 -8.24 -14.12
C GLU A 53 -2.70 -7.14 -14.76
N THR A 54 -2.95 -6.06 -14.03
CA THR A 54 -3.91 -5.02 -14.43
C THR A 54 -3.26 -3.79 -15.05
N ASN A 55 -1.93 -3.81 -15.23
CA ASN A 55 -1.12 -2.64 -15.63
C ASN A 55 -1.44 -1.38 -14.81
N THR A 56 -1.64 -1.55 -13.50
CA THR A 56 -1.94 -0.46 -12.57
C THR A 56 -0.66 0.02 -11.89
N PRO A 57 -0.37 1.33 -11.85
CA PRO A 57 0.78 1.85 -11.10
C PRO A 57 0.74 1.42 -9.63
N LEU A 58 1.90 1.03 -9.09
CA LEU A 58 2.05 0.61 -7.70
C LEU A 58 3.01 1.52 -6.93
N VAL A 59 2.67 1.83 -5.69
CA VAL A 59 3.54 2.44 -4.68
C VAL A 59 3.79 1.40 -3.60
N GLU A 60 5.08 1.11 -3.37
CA GLU A 60 5.59 0.06 -2.50
C GLU A 60 6.29 0.68 -1.28
N ASP A 61 6.53 -0.14 -0.26
CA ASP A 61 7.40 0.02 0.90
C ASP A 61 6.98 1.08 1.94
N ILE A 62 6.10 2.03 1.61
CA ILE A 62 5.72 3.12 2.55
C ILE A 62 5.12 2.59 3.85
N PHE A 63 4.06 1.78 3.76
CA PHE A 63 3.40 1.26 4.96
C PHE A 63 4.25 0.21 5.66
N SER A 64 4.99 -0.62 4.92
CA SER A 64 5.89 -1.62 5.51
C SER A 64 7.00 -0.97 6.34
N ASP A 65 7.63 0.10 5.84
CA ASP A 65 8.68 0.84 6.55
C ASP A 65 8.17 1.55 7.81
N VAL A 66 6.96 2.11 7.75
CA VAL A 66 6.35 2.81 8.88
C VAL A 66 5.87 1.81 9.93
N LEU A 67 5.13 0.77 9.52
CA LEU A 67 4.60 -0.26 10.41
C LEU A 67 5.70 -1.24 10.89
N ALA A 68 6.92 -1.18 10.38
CA ALA A 68 8.05 -1.86 11.01
C ALA A 68 8.42 -1.24 12.37
N LYS A 69 8.05 0.03 12.63
CA LYS A 69 8.51 0.78 13.81
C LYS A 69 7.38 0.96 14.81
N ASN A 70 7.49 0.32 15.99
CA ASN A 70 6.43 0.39 17.01
C ASN A 70 6.16 1.82 17.52
N ALA A 71 7.18 2.70 17.54
CA ALA A 71 7.01 4.11 17.92
C ALA A 71 6.15 4.91 16.92
N LEU A 72 5.92 4.40 15.71
CA LEU A 72 5.12 5.06 14.67
C LEU A 72 3.70 4.51 14.56
N LYS A 73 3.25 3.70 15.51
CA LYS A 73 1.95 3.04 15.51
C LYS A 73 1.01 3.59 16.57
N SER A 74 -0.28 3.61 16.27
CA SER A 74 -1.35 3.76 17.28
C SER A 74 -1.82 2.39 17.76
N ASP A 75 -1.74 1.38 16.89
CA ASP A 75 -2.09 -0.01 17.16
C ASP A 75 -1.28 -0.94 16.21
N PRO A 76 -1.44 -2.28 16.26
CA PRO A 76 -0.60 -3.20 15.48
C PRO A 76 -0.58 -2.98 13.96
N ILE A 77 -1.61 -2.34 13.37
CA ILE A 77 -1.75 -2.20 11.91
C ILE A 77 -1.92 -0.75 11.44
N HIS A 78 -2.18 0.20 12.34
CA HIS A 78 -2.35 1.61 11.98
C HIS A 78 -1.17 2.48 12.45
N PRO A 79 -0.65 3.35 11.56
CA PRO A 79 0.28 4.40 11.97
C PRO A 79 -0.36 5.37 12.97
N ASN A 80 0.45 5.95 13.87
CA ASN A 80 0.06 7.12 14.64
C ASN A 80 0.27 8.41 13.82
N ALA A 81 0.08 9.57 14.45
CA ALA A 81 0.22 10.87 13.78
C ALA A 81 1.59 11.07 13.12
N GLU A 82 2.68 10.72 13.80
CA GLU A 82 4.04 10.83 13.23
C GLU A 82 4.26 9.78 12.12
N GLY A 83 3.74 8.57 12.30
CA GLY A 83 3.74 7.56 11.26
C GLY A 83 3.03 8.03 9.98
N TYR A 84 1.85 8.64 10.11
CA TYR A 84 1.12 9.20 8.97
C TYR A 84 1.83 10.38 8.33
N ARG A 85 2.58 11.19 9.09
CA ARG A 85 3.44 12.24 8.51
C ARG A 85 4.48 11.66 7.55
N LEU A 86 5.08 10.52 7.92
CA LEU A 86 6.05 9.81 7.06
C LEU A 86 5.38 9.11 5.87
N VAL A 87 4.18 8.54 6.07
CA VAL A 87 3.37 7.97 4.97
C VAL A 87 3.06 9.06 3.94
N GLU A 88 2.63 10.23 4.40
CA GLU A 88 2.28 11.38 3.57
C GLU A 88 3.48 11.86 2.75
N GLU A 89 4.64 12.05 3.39
CA GLU A 89 5.87 12.48 2.72
C GLU A 89 6.30 11.48 1.62
N GLY A 90 6.29 10.18 1.95
CA GLY A 90 6.61 9.11 1.02
C GLY A 90 5.63 9.04 -0.15
N LEU A 91 4.34 9.16 0.14
CA LEU A 91 3.28 9.05 -0.87
C LEU A 91 3.32 10.27 -1.80
N ARG A 92 3.47 11.48 -1.25
CA ARG A 92 3.62 12.71 -2.04
C ARG A 92 4.78 12.60 -3.03
N LYS A 93 5.94 12.13 -2.56
CA LYS A 93 7.12 11.90 -3.42
C LYS A 93 6.84 10.86 -4.50
N ALA A 94 6.18 9.75 -4.14
CA ALA A 94 5.86 8.68 -5.09
C ALA A 94 4.86 9.13 -6.15
N LEU A 95 3.81 9.86 -5.76
CA LEU A 95 2.81 10.43 -6.67
C LEU A 95 3.45 11.45 -7.62
N SER A 96 4.32 12.33 -7.10
CA SER A 96 5.02 13.32 -7.92
C SER A 96 5.93 12.66 -8.95
N LYS A 97 6.72 11.66 -8.55
CA LYS A 97 7.59 10.89 -9.46
C LYS A 97 6.81 10.17 -10.57
N LYS A 98 5.57 9.76 -10.28
CA LYS A 98 4.69 9.07 -11.23
C LYS A 98 3.81 10.02 -12.06
N GLY A 99 3.89 11.34 -11.83
CA GLY A 99 3.10 12.35 -12.54
C GLY A 99 1.64 12.46 -12.08
N PHE A 100 1.31 11.94 -10.90
CA PHE A 100 -0.04 12.03 -10.31
C PHE A 100 -0.24 13.30 -9.49
N LEU A 101 0.85 13.98 -9.12
CA LEU A 101 0.85 15.19 -8.32
C LEU A 101 1.91 16.13 -8.88
N ASN A 102 1.56 17.40 -9.05
CA ASN A 102 2.46 18.47 -9.51
C ASN A 102 2.70 19.48 -8.40
#